data_AF-A0A1E1MG40-F1
#
_entry.id   AF-A0A1E1MG40-F1
#
_cell.length_a   1.000
_cell.length_b   1.000
_cell.length_c   1.000
_cell.angle_alpha   90.00
_cell.angle_beta   90.00
_cell.angle_gamma   90.00
#
_symmetry.space_group_name_H-M   'P 1'
#
loop_
_entity.id
_entity.type
_entity.pdbx_description
1 polymer ?
#
loop_
_entity_poly.entity_id
_entity_poly.type
_entity_poly.pdbx_seq_one_letter_code
_entity_poly.pdbx_strand_id
1 'polypeptide(L)'
;MPSVYQGVYNALHRSVEPELFPCLRKYGMGFYNYNPLAGGYLTDRYHRGTQDTSLEEGSRFDPSKWQGKMYRARYWNDAYFDALEILRAVAKRHGLTEAECALRWLNHHSLLKRENGDGIIIGASSTKHMRENMKMLDNQEPLPEEVVKALDEGWEKFKGISGKYWH
;
A
#
# COMPACT_ATOMS: atom_id res chain seq x y z
N MET A 1 27.88 8.91 -5.11
CA MET A 1 26.93 8.88 -3.98
C MET A 1 25.68 8.12 -4.41
N PRO A 2 24.96 7.44 -3.49
CA PRO A 2 23.68 6.83 -3.82
C PRO A 2 22.68 7.90 -4.30
N SER A 3 21.89 7.58 -5.31
CA SER A 3 20.89 8.49 -5.92
C SER A 3 19.45 8.05 -5.67
N VAL A 4 19.24 6.81 -5.22
CA VAL A 4 17.92 6.21 -5.01
C VAL A 4 17.89 5.41 -3.71
N TYR A 5 16.80 5.53 -2.96
CA TYR A 5 16.46 4.66 -1.84
C TYR A 5 15.21 3.86 -2.20
N GLN A 6 15.22 2.54 -1.98
CA GLN A 6 14.02 1.71 -2.16
C GLN A 6 13.42 1.35 -0.80
N GLY A 7 12.15 1.66 -0.58
CA GLY A 7 11.51 1.52 0.74
C GLY A 7 10.03 1.15 0.69
N VAL A 8 9.52 0.61 1.81
CA VAL A 8 8.09 0.30 1.94
C VAL A 8 7.32 1.61 2.08
N TYR A 9 6.30 1.77 1.25
CA TYR A 9 5.36 2.87 1.36
C TYR A 9 4.01 2.45 0.79
N ASN A 10 2.91 2.86 1.39
CA ASN A 10 1.57 2.73 0.84
C ASN A 10 0.62 3.53 1.73
N ALA A 11 -0.65 3.62 1.32
CA ALA A 11 -1.68 4.31 2.08
C ALA A 11 -1.79 3.79 3.52
N LEU A 12 -1.39 2.52 3.77
CA LEU A 12 -1.34 1.92 5.09
C LEU A 12 0.07 1.66 5.66
N HIS A 13 1.11 2.34 5.20
CA HIS A 13 2.45 2.22 5.78
C HIS A 13 3.28 3.47 5.47
N ARG A 14 3.18 4.49 6.32
CA ARG A 14 3.70 5.83 6.06
C ARG A 14 4.84 6.25 7.00
N SER A 15 5.48 5.30 7.68
CA SER A 15 6.56 5.58 8.65
C SER A 15 7.80 6.25 8.05
N VAL A 16 7.96 6.24 6.74
CA VAL A 16 9.04 6.95 6.02
C VAL A 16 8.82 8.47 5.91
N GLU A 17 7.57 8.94 6.08
CA GLU A 17 7.22 10.34 5.85
C GLU A 17 7.90 11.34 6.81
N PRO A 18 8.01 11.08 8.13
CA PRO A 18 8.48 12.10 9.08
C PRO A 18 9.98 12.41 8.98
N GLU A 19 10.81 11.41 8.67
CA GLU A 19 12.28 11.52 8.77
C GLU A 19 13.00 11.15 7.48
N LEU A 20 12.65 10.00 6.88
CA LEU A 20 13.36 9.51 5.70
C LEU A 20 13.12 10.40 4.49
N PHE A 21 11.88 10.78 4.18
CA PHE A 21 11.62 11.67 3.05
C PHE A 21 12.35 13.02 3.16
N PRO A 22 12.28 13.78 4.26
CA PRO A 22 13.09 14.99 4.43
C PRO A 22 14.59 14.77 4.22
N CYS A 23 15.13 13.65 4.73
CA CYS A 23 16.53 13.28 4.53
C CYS A 23 16.85 13.07 3.04
N LEU A 24 16.05 12.25 2.34
CA LEU A 24 16.25 11.98 0.92
C LEU A 24 16.18 13.27 0.07
N ARG A 25 15.23 14.18 0.38
CA ARG A 25 15.15 15.48 -0.31
C ARG A 25 16.37 16.34 -0.07
N LYS A 26 16.88 16.40 1.16
CA LYS A 26 18.10 17.14 1.50
C LYS A 26 19.32 16.67 0.68
N TYR A 27 19.39 15.38 0.38
CA TYR A 27 20.49 14.79 -0.39
C TYR A 27 20.20 14.60 -1.89
N GLY A 28 19.06 15.10 -2.39
CA GLY A 28 18.68 14.99 -3.80
C GLY A 28 18.47 13.54 -4.26
N MET A 29 17.98 12.67 -3.36
CA MET A 29 17.74 11.26 -3.64
C MET A 29 16.26 11.00 -3.95
N GLY A 30 16.01 10.16 -4.95
CA GLY A 30 14.68 9.65 -5.26
C GLY A 30 14.27 8.50 -4.34
N PHE A 31 12.97 8.32 -4.14
CA PHE A 31 12.41 7.20 -3.39
C PHE A 31 11.63 6.25 -4.31
N TYR A 32 12.04 4.99 -4.34
CA TYR A 32 11.35 3.93 -5.06
C TYR A 32 10.50 3.13 -4.08
N ASN A 33 9.20 3.34 -4.17
CA ASN A 33 8.20 2.63 -3.39
C ASN A 33 8.17 1.15 -3.78
N TYR A 34 8.29 0.25 -2.80
CA TYR A 34 7.81 -1.12 -2.91
C TYR A 34 6.59 -1.34 -2.00
N ASN A 35 5.82 -2.40 -2.29
CA ASN A 35 4.56 -2.74 -1.58
C ASN A 35 3.41 -1.71 -1.77
N PRO A 36 3.13 -1.23 -2.99
CA PRO A 36 2.06 -0.24 -3.21
C PRO A 36 0.67 -0.74 -2.75
N LEU A 37 0.41 -2.04 -2.88
CA LEU A 37 -0.82 -2.70 -2.46
C LEU A 37 -0.68 -3.48 -1.13
N ALA A 38 0.34 -3.18 -0.32
CA ALA A 38 0.64 -3.93 0.91
C ALA A 38 0.71 -5.47 0.69
N GLY A 39 1.34 -5.89 -0.42
CA GLY A 39 1.43 -7.31 -0.80
C GLY A 39 0.16 -7.93 -1.34
N GLY A 40 -0.84 -7.13 -1.72
CA GLY A 40 -2.17 -7.59 -2.10
C GLY A 40 -3.16 -7.56 -0.94
N TYR A 41 -2.79 -6.97 0.21
CA TYR A 41 -3.72 -6.73 1.31
C TYR A 41 -4.74 -5.65 0.98
N LEU A 42 -4.32 -4.60 0.29
CA LEU A 42 -5.18 -3.51 -0.19
C LEU A 42 -5.95 -3.90 -1.46
N THR A 43 -6.62 -5.05 -1.42
CA THR A 43 -7.54 -5.53 -2.45
C THR A 43 -8.76 -6.18 -1.78
N ASP A 44 -9.69 -6.70 -2.58
CA ASP A 44 -10.86 -7.45 -2.11
C ASP A 44 -10.51 -8.90 -1.67
N ARG A 45 -9.24 -9.32 -1.78
CA ARG A 45 -8.84 -10.73 -1.65
C ARG A 45 -8.97 -11.28 -0.23
N TYR A 46 -8.79 -10.45 0.79
CA TYR A 46 -8.72 -10.88 2.19
C TYR A 46 -9.75 -10.15 3.06
N HIS A 47 -10.39 -10.89 3.95
CA HIS A 47 -11.38 -10.40 4.89
C HIS A 47 -11.05 -10.84 6.31
N ARG A 48 -11.62 -10.13 7.29
CA ARG A 48 -11.60 -10.62 8.65
C ARG A 48 -12.22 -12.02 8.69
N GLY A 49 -11.51 -12.97 9.29
CA GLY A 49 -11.94 -14.36 9.33
C GLY A 49 -11.63 -15.19 8.07
N THR A 50 -10.90 -14.66 7.08
CA THR A 50 -10.34 -15.48 5.99
C THR A 50 -9.60 -16.68 6.57
N GLN A 51 -10.09 -17.88 6.25
CA GLN A 51 -9.54 -19.14 6.73
C GLN A 51 -8.27 -19.49 5.96
N ASP A 52 -7.29 -20.07 6.64
CA ASP A 52 -6.02 -20.44 6.00
C ASP A 52 -6.22 -21.43 4.84
N THR A 53 -7.21 -22.31 4.93
CA THR A 53 -7.59 -23.27 3.88
C THR A 53 -8.16 -22.62 2.62
N SER A 54 -8.60 -21.37 2.69
CA SER A 54 -9.12 -20.60 1.55
C SER A 54 -8.04 -19.79 0.81
N LEU A 55 -6.81 -19.76 1.35
CA LEU A 55 -5.70 -19.05 0.74
C LEU A 55 -5.09 -19.89 -0.39
N GLU A 56 -4.89 -19.26 -1.53
CA GLU A 56 -4.13 -19.86 -2.64
C GLU A 56 -2.71 -20.20 -2.18
N GLU A 57 -2.28 -21.43 -2.44
CA GLU A 57 -0.92 -21.89 -2.16
C GLU A 57 0.11 -21.02 -2.90
N GLY A 58 1.19 -20.64 -2.20
CA GLY A 58 2.25 -19.80 -2.75
C GLY A 58 1.87 -18.32 -2.87
N SER A 59 0.65 -17.93 -2.49
CA SER A 59 0.26 -16.52 -2.44
C SER A 59 1.09 -15.73 -1.42
N ARG A 60 1.04 -14.39 -1.55
CA ARG A 60 1.85 -13.48 -0.71
C ARG A 60 1.55 -13.59 0.79
N PHE A 61 0.38 -14.14 1.15
CA PHE A 61 -0.09 -14.36 2.52
C PHE A 61 -0.23 -15.84 2.89
N ASP A 62 0.28 -16.77 2.07
CA ASP A 62 0.29 -18.20 2.38
C ASP A 62 1.12 -18.48 3.65
N PRO A 63 0.48 -18.93 4.75
CA PRO A 63 1.17 -19.15 6.03
C PRO A 63 2.19 -20.29 5.98
N SER A 64 2.13 -21.17 4.97
CA SER A 64 3.10 -22.26 4.78
C SER A 64 4.47 -21.74 4.32
N LYS A 65 4.53 -20.56 3.70
CA LYS A 65 5.78 -19.98 3.16
C LYS A 65 6.37 -18.96 4.12
N TRP A 66 7.70 -18.88 4.17
CA TRP A 66 8.41 -17.87 4.97
C TRP A 66 7.98 -16.44 4.64
N GLN A 67 7.83 -16.14 3.34
CA GLN A 67 7.36 -14.84 2.88
C GLN A 67 5.95 -14.53 3.43
N GLY A 68 5.02 -15.49 3.38
CA GLY A 68 3.68 -15.27 3.91
C GLY A 68 3.67 -15.03 5.41
N LYS A 69 4.50 -15.73 6.18
CA LYS A 69 4.69 -15.44 7.61
C LYS A 69 5.14 -14.00 7.86
N MET A 70 6.07 -13.47 7.06
CA MET A 70 6.53 -12.07 7.17
C MET A 70 5.44 -11.05 6.82
N TYR A 71 4.71 -11.27 5.72
CA TYR A 71 3.63 -10.36 5.32
C TYR A 71 2.49 -10.39 6.34
N ARG A 72 2.20 -11.56 6.92
CA ARG A 72 1.20 -11.68 7.99
C ARG A 72 1.64 -10.98 9.27
N ALA A 73 2.89 -11.13 9.67
CA ALA A 73 3.44 -10.40 10.82
C ALA A 73 3.30 -8.87 10.66
N ARG A 74 3.33 -8.36 9.41
CA ARG A 74 3.19 -6.94 9.12
C ARG A 74 1.73 -6.47 9.01
N TYR A 75 0.90 -7.19 8.27
CA TYR A 75 -0.42 -6.69 7.83
C TYR A 75 -1.62 -7.52 8.35
N TRP A 76 -1.41 -8.71 8.92
CA TRP A 76 -2.49 -9.65 9.27
C TRP A 76 -2.86 -9.55 10.74
N ASN A 77 -3.48 -8.43 11.12
CA ASN A 77 -3.96 -8.16 12.47
C ASN A 77 -5.23 -7.29 12.44
N ASP A 78 -5.92 -7.20 13.58
CA ASP A 78 -7.23 -6.55 13.65
C ASP A 78 -7.21 -5.08 13.23
N ALA A 79 -6.16 -4.32 13.56
CA ALA A 79 -6.07 -2.90 13.21
C ALA A 79 -5.99 -2.67 11.69
N TYR A 80 -5.28 -3.54 10.96
CA TYR A 80 -5.27 -3.48 9.49
C TYR A 80 -6.62 -3.88 8.90
N PHE A 81 -7.32 -4.87 9.50
CA PHE A 81 -8.64 -5.27 9.01
C PHE A 81 -9.69 -4.18 9.29
N ASP A 82 -9.62 -3.49 10.43
CA ASP A 82 -10.45 -2.31 10.73
C ASP A 82 -10.26 -1.23 9.66
N ALA A 83 -9.00 -0.91 9.30
CA ALA A 83 -8.68 0.08 8.28
C ALA A 83 -9.21 -0.33 6.90
N LEU A 84 -9.12 -1.63 6.56
CA LEU A 84 -9.63 -2.16 5.29
C LEU A 84 -11.16 -2.10 5.23
N GLU A 85 -11.85 -2.38 6.34
CA GLU A 85 -13.31 -2.30 6.46
C GLU A 85 -13.81 -0.84 6.31
N ILE A 86 -13.11 0.13 6.91
CA ILE A 86 -13.39 1.56 6.73
C ILE A 86 -13.26 1.97 5.26
N LEU A 87 -12.15 1.61 4.61
CA LEU A 87 -11.92 1.90 3.21
C LEU A 87 -13.01 1.29 2.31
N ARG A 88 -13.33 0.01 2.53
CA ARG A 88 -14.34 -0.74 1.76
C ARG A 88 -15.71 -0.07 1.78
N ALA A 89 -16.15 0.35 2.96
CA ALA A 89 -17.46 0.98 3.12
C ALA A 89 -17.57 2.25 2.26
N VAL A 90 -16.52 3.08 2.23
CA VAL A 90 -16.50 4.33 1.48
C VAL A 90 -16.25 4.09 -0.01
N ALA A 91 -15.26 3.26 -0.37
CA ALA A 91 -14.92 2.95 -1.75
C ALA A 91 -16.13 2.40 -2.53
N LYS A 92 -16.93 1.53 -1.91
CA LYS A 92 -18.16 0.98 -2.50
C LYS A 92 -19.17 2.05 -2.89
N ARG A 93 -19.33 3.13 -2.11
CA ARG A 93 -20.26 4.24 -2.43
C ARG A 93 -19.85 4.99 -3.69
N HIS A 94 -18.55 4.99 -4.00
CA HIS A 94 -17.98 5.62 -5.19
C HIS A 94 -17.74 4.64 -6.34
N GLY A 95 -18.13 3.37 -6.20
CA GLY A 95 -17.86 2.35 -7.22
C GLY A 95 -16.37 2.03 -7.43
N LEU A 96 -15.53 2.32 -6.43
CA LEU A 96 -14.09 2.09 -6.48
C LEU A 96 -13.71 0.77 -5.80
N THR A 97 -12.64 0.16 -6.28
CA THR A 97 -11.98 -0.97 -5.61
C THR A 97 -10.91 -0.47 -4.64
N GLU A 98 -10.56 -1.27 -3.64
CA GLU A 98 -9.48 -0.96 -2.69
C GLU A 98 -8.13 -0.84 -3.38
N ALA A 99 -7.90 -1.66 -4.42
CA ALA A 99 -6.69 -1.60 -5.24
C ALA A 99 -6.61 -0.26 -5.99
N GLU A 100 -7.72 0.17 -6.58
CA GLU A 100 -7.80 1.48 -7.24
C GLU A 100 -7.58 2.62 -6.25
N CYS A 101 -8.21 2.56 -5.07
CA CYS A 101 -7.98 3.54 -4.01
C CYS A 101 -6.50 3.61 -3.60
N ALA A 102 -5.86 2.47 -3.34
CA ALA A 102 -4.47 2.43 -2.91
C ALA A 102 -3.50 2.97 -3.98
N LEU A 103 -3.71 2.60 -5.25
CA LEU A 103 -2.85 3.03 -6.35
C LEU A 103 -3.04 4.50 -6.72
N ARG A 104 -4.28 4.98 -6.82
CA ARG A 104 -4.55 6.41 -7.06
C ARG A 104 -4.07 7.26 -5.89
N TRP A 105 -4.15 6.76 -4.65
CA TRP A 105 -3.59 7.47 -3.49
C TRP A 105 -2.08 7.70 -3.64
N LEU A 106 -1.32 6.69 -4.09
CA LEU A 106 0.12 6.85 -4.31
C LEU A 106 0.43 7.95 -5.34
N ASN A 107 -0.33 8.02 -6.43
CA ASN A 107 -0.09 8.98 -7.49
C ASN A 107 -0.53 10.42 -7.13
N HIS A 108 -1.66 10.57 -6.42
CA HIS A 108 -2.31 11.87 -6.22
C HIS A 108 -2.14 12.46 -4.82
N HIS A 109 -2.09 11.60 -3.80
CA HIS A 109 -2.30 11.99 -2.40
C HIS A 109 -1.12 11.67 -1.49
N SER A 110 -0.12 10.95 -2.00
CA SER A 110 1.09 10.61 -1.26
C SER A 110 2.16 11.70 -1.38
N LEU A 111 3.26 11.54 -0.62
CA LEU A 111 4.42 12.43 -0.72
C LEU A 111 5.38 12.07 -1.87
N LEU A 112 5.04 11.07 -2.70
CA LEU A 112 5.81 10.77 -3.91
C LEU A 112 5.59 11.85 -4.96
N LYS A 113 6.68 12.28 -5.60
CA LYS A 113 6.70 13.32 -6.61
C LYS A 113 7.69 12.97 -7.71
N ARG A 114 7.23 13.00 -8.97
CA ARG A 114 8.07 12.66 -10.13
C ARG A 114 9.24 13.62 -10.28
N GLU A 115 9.03 14.89 -9.94
CA GLU A 115 10.06 15.94 -9.93
C GLU A 115 11.18 15.67 -8.91
N ASN A 116 10.92 14.87 -7.88
CA ASN A 116 11.94 14.43 -6.92
C ASN A 116 12.65 13.13 -7.34
N GLY A 117 12.35 12.60 -8.53
CA GLY A 117 12.88 11.32 -9.00
C GLY A 117 12.25 10.10 -8.32
N ASP A 118 11.05 10.24 -7.75
CA ASP A 118 10.37 9.12 -7.11
C ASP A 118 9.74 8.16 -8.12
N GLY A 119 9.61 6.90 -7.70
CA GLY A 119 9.04 5.83 -8.52
C GLY A 119 8.17 4.87 -7.71
N ILE A 120 7.23 4.22 -8.40
CA ILE A 120 6.34 3.20 -7.84
C ILE A 120 6.71 1.84 -8.46
N ILE A 121 7.13 0.88 -7.65
CA ILE A 121 7.42 -0.49 -8.10
C ILE A 121 6.15 -1.31 -8.03
N ILE A 122 5.58 -1.58 -9.20
CA ILE A 122 4.39 -2.41 -9.34
C ILE A 122 4.81 -3.89 -9.35
N GLY A 123 4.20 -4.68 -8.45
CA GLY A 123 4.25 -6.14 -8.50
C GLY A 123 2.90 -6.69 -8.96
N ALA A 124 2.93 -7.74 -9.79
CA ALA A 124 1.73 -8.44 -10.26
C ALA A 124 2.02 -9.94 -10.42
N SER A 125 1.05 -10.79 -10.11
CA SER A 125 1.13 -12.24 -10.32
C SER A 125 0.63 -12.70 -11.70
N SER A 126 0.10 -11.77 -12.51
CA SER A 126 -0.38 -12.04 -13.86
C SER A 126 -0.27 -10.79 -14.74
N THR A 127 -0.25 -10.97 -16.06
CA THR A 127 -0.27 -9.85 -17.01
C THR A 127 -1.57 -9.06 -16.97
N LYS A 128 -2.67 -9.69 -16.54
CA LYS A 128 -3.96 -9.03 -16.31
C LYS A 128 -3.85 -8.02 -15.15
N HIS A 129 -3.37 -8.47 -13.98
CA HIS A 129 -3.16 -7.61 -12.81
C HIS A 129 -2.20 -6.45 -13.14
N MET A 130 -1.14 -6.71 -13.91
CA MET A 130 -0.21 -5.67 -14.33
C MET A 130 -0.92 -4.56 -15.13
N ARG A 131 -1.72 -4.94 -16.14
CA ARG A 131 -2.47 -3.97 -16.97
C ARG A 131 -3.51 -3.20 -16.17
N GLU A 132 -4.21 -3.86 -15.24
CA GLU A 132 -5.20 -3.21 -14.37
C GLU A 132 -4.54 -2.21 -13.43
N ASN A 133 -3.44 -2.61 -12.77
CA ASN A 133 -2.69 -1.73 -11.88
C ASN A 133 -2.14 -0.49 -12.62
N MET A 134 -1.64 -0.66 -13.85
CA MET A 134 -1.16 0.46 -14.66
C MET A 134 -2.29 1.44 -14.99
N LYS A 135 -3.48 0.95 -15.39
CA LYS A 135 -4.65 1.81 -15.63
C LYS A 135 -5.06 2.61 -14.39
N MET A 136 -5.02 1.99 -13.22
CA MET A 136 -5.36 2.65 -11.95
C MET A 136 -4.35 3.75 -11.59
N LEU A 137 -3.04 3.52 -11.84
CA LEU A 137 -1.99 4.52 -11.62
C LEU A 137 -2.02 5.66 -12.64
N ASP A 138 -2.32 5.35 -13.90
CA ASP A 138 -2.41 6.34 -14.97
C ASP A 138 -3.69 7.19 -14.88
N ASN A 139 -4.67 6.79 -14.05
CA ASN A 139 -5.89 7.57 -13.83
C ASN A 139 -5.53 8.93 -13.23
N GLN A 140 -5.79 10.00 -13.98
CA GLN A 140 -5.48 11.37 -13.57
C GLN A 140 -6.54 11.98 -12.64
N GLU A 141 -7.65 11.30 -12.42
CA GLU A 141 -8.69 11.74 -11.49
C GLU A 141 -8.23 11.49 -10.03
N PRO A 142 -8.14 12.54 -9.19
CA PRO A 142 -7.89 12.35 -7.77
C PRO A 142 -9.01 11.56 -7.10
N LEU A 143 -8.70 10.84 -6.02
CA LEU A 143 -9.73 10.19 -5.22
C LEU A 143 -10.73 11.19 -4.61
N PRO A 144 -12.01 10.80 -4.45
CA PRO A 144 -12.95 11.56 -3.64
C PRO A 144 -12.42 11.80 -2.22
N GLU A 145 -12.70 12.98 -1.65
CA GLU A 145 -12.19 13.39 -0.35
C GLU A 145 -12.53 12.39 0.78
N GLU A 146 -13.74 11.82 0.76
CA GLU A 146 -14.13 10.79 1.74
C GLU A 146 -13.24 9.55 1.69
N VAL A 147 -12.79 9.15 0.49
CA VAL A 147 -11.89 8.00 0.33
C VAL A 147 -10.50 8.32 0.88
N VAL A 148 -10.00 9.54 0.66
CA VAL A 148 -8.72 9.99 1.22
C VAL A 148 -8.79 10.00 2.75
N LYS A 149 -9.87 10.57 3.31
CA LYS A 149 -10.11 10.57 4.77
C LYS A 149 -10.18 9.16 5.34
N ALA A 150 -10.81 8.22 4.64
CA ALA A 150 -10.86 6.82 5.06
C ALA A 150 -9.47 6.17 5.11
N LEU A 151 -8.60 6.47 4.12
CA LEU A 151 -7.21 5.99 4.11
C LEU A 151 -6.36 6.64 5.23
N ASP A 152 -6.60 7.91 5.54
CA ASP A 152 -5.92 8.63 6.61
C ASP A 152 -6.36 8.14 7.99
N GLU A 153 -7.67 7.94 8.21
CA GLU A 153 -8.20 7.31 9.42
C GLU A 153 -7.64 5.90 9.60
N GLY A 154 -7.54 5.14 8.50
CA GLY A 154 -6.81 3.89 8.46
C GLY A 154 -5.41 4.06 9.04
N TRP A 155 -4.58 4.92 8.42
CA TRP A 155 -3.20 5.20 8.86
C TRP A 155 -3.08 5.57 10.34
N GLU A 156 -3.96 6.42 10.83
CA GLU A 156 -3.96 6.85 12.22
C GLU A 156 -4.15 5.70 13.22
N LYS A 157 -4.93 4.66 12.87
CA LYS A 157 -5.15 3.51 13.77
C LYS A 157 -3.91 2.67 14.02
N PHE A 158 -2.97 2.61 13.08
CA PHE A 158 -1.81 1.71 13.21
C PHE A 158 -0.46 2.42 13.12
N LYS A 159 -0.40 3.75 12.96
CA LYS A 159 0.88 4.48 13.01
C LYS A 159 1.72 4.14 14.24
N GLY A 160 1.08 3.84 15.38
CA GLY A 160 1.74 3.43 16.63
C GLY A 160 2.27 1.99 16.66
N ILE A 161 1.80 1.12 15.78
CA ILE A 161 2.22 -0.30 15.67
C ILE A 161 2.88 -0.61 14.32
N SER A 162 3.06 0.39 13.46
CA SER A 162 3.68 0.23 12.14
C SER A 162 5.10 -0.32 12.28
N GLY A 163 5.45 -1.28 11.41
CA GLY A 163 6.81 -1.80 11.35
C GLY A 163 7.84 -0.71 11.00
N LYS A 164 9.08 -0.94 11.40
CA LYS A 164 10.24 -0.14 10.97
C LYS A 164 10.40 -0.26 9.45
N TYR A 165 10.75 0.84 8.79
CA TYR A 165 11.11 0.82 7.36
C TYR A 165 12.57 0.40 7.11
N TRP A 166 13.37 0.21 8.17
CA TRP A 166 14.79 -0.14 8.13
C TRP A 166 15.06 -1.45 8.88
N HIS A 167 16.19 -2.09 8.57
CA HIS A 167 16.71 -3.29 9.20
C HIS A 167 18.23 -3.19 9.33
#